data_AF-A0A838HR75-F1
#
_entry.id   AF-A0A838HR75-F1
#
_cell.length_a   1.000
_cell.length_b   1.000
_cell.length_c   1.000
_cell.angle_alpha   90.00
_cell.angle_beta   90.00
_cell.angle_gamma   90.00
#
_symmetry.space_group_name_H-M   'P 1'
#
loop_
_entity.id
_entity.type
_entity.pdbx_description
1 polymer ?
#
loop_
_entity_poly.entity_id
_entity_poly.type
_entity_poly.pdbx_seq_one_letter_code
_entity_poly.pdbx_strand_id
1 'polypeptide(L)'
;SGHDEDWLLAQMPTVCAQAATDPYSFGHYNCVHGLGHGVMLRLDGDLFAAIPFCERFSDQWERSSCLGGLFMQNVVSAQHGLTATVREGDLRYPCNAVDADYVDECYLLQTSYVLWQLDYDYAAAFAVCDEIEDAMRSVCYQSMGRDISGASQRDVSDVVARCALGRGDLRDECYVGAARDAVYTAGDGDAATPLCEALPAASRGRCLEVRDEAAARL
;
A
#
# COMPACT_ATOMS: atom_id res chain seq x y z
N SER A 1 0.51 -18.91 26.61
CA SER A 1 0.84 -17.88 25.61
C SER A 1 1.30 -18.49 24.29
N GLY A 2 2.26 -19.43 24.23
CA GLY A 2 2.70 -20.04 22.95
C GLY A 2 1.67 -20.96 22.26
N HIS A 3 0.87 -21.72 23.02
CA HIS A 3 -0.17 -22.59 22.45
C HIS A 3 -1.26 -21.83 21.67
N ASP A 4 -1.54 -20.60 22.08
CA ASP A 4 -2.58 -19.77 21.46
C ASP A 4 -2.11 -19.18 20.12
N GLU A 5 -0.80 -18.95 19.96
CA GLU A 5 -0.19 -18.44 18.73
C GLU A 5 -0.03 -19.54 17.69
N ASP A 6 0.42 -20.74 18.08
CA ASP A 6 0.45 -21.91 17.21
C ASP A 6 -0.94 -22.25 16.66
N TRP A 7 -1.96 -22.14 17.52
CA TRP A 7 -3.35 -22.32 17.11
C TRP A 7 -3.78 -21.24 16.11
N LEU A 8 -3.50 -19.97 16.38
CA LEU A 8 -3.85 -18.86 15.49
C LEU A 8 -3.17 -19.00 14.13
N LEU A 9 -1.87 -19.32 14.10
CA LEU A 9 -1.11 -19.61 12.88
C LEU A 9 -1.76 -20.72 12.06
N ALA A 10 -2.28 -21.76 12.70
CA ALA A 10 -2.97 -22.85 12.03
C ALA A 10 -4.35 -22.44 11.47
N GLN A 11 -5.00 -21.44 12.06
CA GLN A 11 -6.31 -20.95 11.60
C GLN A 11 -6.22 -19.88 10.50
N MET A 12 -5.07 -19.21 10.34
CA MET A 12 -4.92 -18.10 9.38
C MET A 12 -5.58 -18.35 8.00
N PRO A 13 -5.36 -19.50 7.33
CA PRO A 13 -5.93 -19.73 5.99
C PRO A 13 -7.45 -19.93 5.96
N THR A 14 -8.10 -20.15 7.11
CA THR A 14 -9.53 -20.48 7.18
C THR A 14 -10.40 -19.31 7.63
N VAL A 15 -9.81 -18.27 8.24
CA VAL A 15 -10.55 -17.12 8.79
C VAL A 15 -11.43 -16.44 7.73
N CYS A 16 -10.91 -16.30 6.50
CA CYS A 16 -11.60 -15.64 5.41
C CYS A 16 -12.35 -16.57 4.45
N ALA A 17 -12.55 -17.85 4.83
CA ALA A 17 -13.16 -18.85 3.94
C ALA A 17 -14.53 -18.46 3.39
N GLN A 18 -15.34 -17.72 4.17
CA GLN A 18 -16.64 -17.22 3.70
C GLN A 18 -16.48 -16.09 2.66
N ALA A 19 -15.50 -15.21 2.81
CA ALA A 19 -15.23 -14.17 1.82
C ALA A 19 -14.61 -14.75 0.55
N ALA A 20 -13.81 -15.81 0.70
CA ALA A 20 -13.18 -16.56 -0.40
C ALA A 20 -14.16 -17.34 -1.29
N THR A 21 -15.48 -17.38 -0.96
CA THR A 21 -16.48 -17.94 -1.88
C THR A 21 -16.61 -17.13 -3.18
N ASP A 22 -16.20 -15.86 -3.15
CA ASP A 22 -16.02 -15.01 -4.33
C ASP A 22 -14.54 -14.59 -4.42
N PRO A 23 -13.68 -15.42 -5.05
CA PRO A 23 -12.24 -15.27 -4.98
C PRO A 23 -11.77 -13.97 -5.64
N TYR A 24 -10.75 -13.34 -5.04
CA TYR A 24 -10.17 -12.06 -5.46
C TYR A 24 -11.13 -10.86 -5.54
N SER A 25 -12.37 -11.01 -5.04
CA SER A 25 -13.33 -9.91 -4.92
C SER A 25 -12.86 -8.86 -3.90
N PHE A 26 -13.44 -7.67 -3.96
CA PHE A 26 -13.20 -6.64 -2.96
C PHE A 26 -13.58 -7.09 -1.55
N GLY A 27 -14.64 -7.91 -1.41
CA GLY A 27 -15.02 -8.51 -0.14
C GLY A 27 -13.96 -9.49 0.40
N HIS A 28 -13.41 -10.34 -0.48
CA HIS A 28 -12.31 -11.24 -0.12
C HIS A 28 -11.07 -10.46 0.30
N TYR A 29 -10.70 -9.43 -0.48
CA TYR A 29 -9.56 -8.55 -0.22
C TYR A 29 -9.68 -7.91 1.16
N ASN A 30 -10.82 -7.27 1.45
CA ASN A 30 -11.03 -6.58 2.73
C ASN A 30 -10.94 -7.53 3.92
N CYS A 31 -11.37 -8.79 3.76
CA CYS A 31 -11.20 -9.78 4.82
C CYS A 31 -9.72 -10.10 5.07
N VAL A 32 -8.98 -10.48 4.03
CA VAL A 32 -7.59 -10.92 4.15
C VAL A 32 -6.66 -9.77 4.55
N HIS A 33 -6.90 -8.57 4.00
CA HIS A 33 -6.22 -7.35 4.39
C HIS A 33 -6.52 -6.98 5.86
N GLY A 34 -7.79 -7.02 6.25
CA GLY A 34 -8.24 -6.80 7.63
C GLY A 34 -7.62 -7.78 8.63
N LEU A 35 -7.39 -9.02 8.21
CA LEU A 35 -6.68 -10.02 9.02
C LEU A 35 -5.24 -9.59 9.34
N GLY A 36 -4.54 -8.98 8.38
CA GLY A 36 -3.23 -8.37 8.62
C GLY A 36 -3.28 -7.34 9.76
N HIS A 37 -4.21 -6.40 9.71
CA HIS A 37 -4.40 -5.45 10.82
C HIS A 37 -4.60 -6.16 12.18
N GLY A 38 -5.46 -7.18 12.20
CA GLY A 38 -5.74 -7.98 13.40
C GLY A 38 -4.50 -8.66 13.97
N VAL A 39 -3.63 -9.23 13.12
CA VAL A 39 -2.38 -9.87 13.54
C VAL A 39 -1.44 -8.84 14.19
N MET A 40 -1.26 -7.66 13.57
CA MET A 40 -0.42 -6.60 14.16
C MET A 40 -0.90 -6.19 15.54
N LEU A 41 -2.21 -6.07 15.73
CA LEU A 41 -2.80 -5.75 17.04
C LEU A 41 -2.59 -6.88 18.05
N ARG A 42 -2.71 -8.15 17.63
CA ARG A 42 -2.52 -9.32 18.50
C ARG A 42 -1.06 -9.50 18.95
N LEU A 43 -0.11 -9.02 18.17
CA LEU A 43 1.33 -9.15 18.44
C LEU A 43 1.95 -7.82 18.89
N ASP A 44 1.14 -6.93 19.46
CA ASP A 44 1.57 -5.65 20.04
C ASP A 44 2.45 -4.81 19.09
N GLY A 45 2.17 -4.86 17.79
CA GLY A 45 2.86 -4.07 16.77
C GLY A 45 4.24 -4.61 16.32
N ASP A 46 4.62 -5.83 16.71
CA ASP A 46 5.84 -6.48 16.22
C ASP A 46 5.64 -6.99 14.79
N LEU A 47 6.13 -6.22 13.81
CA LEU A 47 5.99 -6.52 12.39
C LEU A 47 6.68 -7.83 11.99
N PHE A 48 7.88 -8.09 12.50
CA PHE A 48 8.64 -9.29 12.12
C PHE A 48 8.05 -10.55 12.75
N ALA A 49 7.44 -10.45 13.93
CA ALA A 49 6.64 -11.53 14.50
C ALA A 49 5.33 -11.76 13.73
N ALA A 50 4.79 -10.72 13.09
CA ALA A 50 3.51 -10.78 12.36
C ALA A 50 3.61 -11.36 10.96
N ILE A 51 4.69 -11.11 10.22
CA ILE A 51 4.89 -11.59 8.84
C ILE A 51 4.62 -13.12 8.70
N PRO A 52 5.13 -14.01 9.57
CA PRO A 52 4.88 -15.45 9.50
C PRO A 52 3.41 -15.87 9.50
N PHE A 53 2.49 -15.02 10.00
CA PHE A 53 1.06 -15.30 9.95
C PHE A 53 0.50 -15.16 8.53
N CYS A 54 0.91 -14.13 7.79
CA CYS A 54 0.51 -13.98 6.39
C CYS A 54 1.17 -15.02 5.48
N GLU A 55 2.36 -15.54 5.83
CA GLU A 55 3.03 -16.64 5.12
C GLU A 55 2.24 -17.96 5.15
N ARG A 56 1.23 -18.07 6.03
CA ARG A 56 0.35 -19.24 6.10
C ARG A 56 -0.56 -19.36 4.88
N PHE A 57 -0.81 -18.28 4.16
CA PHE A 57 -1.55 -18.30 2.90
C PHE A 57 -0.69 -18.91 1.79
N SER A 58 -1.20 -19.96 1.15
CA SER A 58 -0.54 -20.59 0.01
C SER A 58 -0.74 -19.81 -1.28
N ASP A 59 -1.87 -19.10 -1.41
CA ASP A 59 -2.13 -18.22 -2.53
C ASP A 59 -1.33 -16.91 -2.39
N GLN A 60 -0.70 -16.49 -3.48
CA GLN A 60 0.16 -15.30 -3.48
C GLN A 60 -0.66 -14.03 -3.25
N TRP A 61 -1.86 -13.94 -3.85
CA TRP A 61 -2.68 -12.75 -3.74
C TRP A 61 -3.24 -12.59 -2.32
N GLU A 62 -3.64 -13.67 -1.66
CA GLU A 62 -4.03 -13.65 -0.25
C GLU A 62 -2.85 -13.21 0.64
N ARG A 63 -1.67 -13.80 0.41
CA ARG A 63 -0.45 -13.43 1.16
C ARG A 63 -0.14 -11.94 1.02
N SER A 64 -0.06 -11.43 -0.20
CA SER A 64 0.19 -10.00 -0.49
C SER A 64 -0.89 -9.10 0.13
N SER A 65 -2.16 -9.48 0.05
CA SER A 65 -3.26 -8.71 0.64
C SER A 65 -3.14 -8.61 2.17
N CYS A 66 -2.78 -9.71 2.82
CA CYS A 66 -2.54 -9.78 4.27
C CYS A 66 -1.31 -8.95 4.67
N LEU A 67 -0.19 -9.08 3.95
CA LEU A 67 1.02 -8.30 4.16
C LEU A 67 0.76 -6.80 4.01
N GLY A 68 -0.03 -6.38 3.02
CA GLY A 68 -0.47 -4.99 2.88
C GLY A 68 -1.16 -4.46 4.13
N GLY A 69 -1.99 -5.28 4.80
CA GLY A 69 -2.61 -4.92 6.07
C GLY A 69 -1.61 -4.79 7.21
N LEU A 70 -0.62 -5.69 7.29
CA LEU A 70 0.47 -5.60 8.27
C LEU A 70 1.27 -4.31 8.12
N PHE A 71 1.74 -4.02 6.91
CA PHE A 71 2.58 -2.85 6.63
C PHE A 71 1.80 -1.55 6.83
N MET A 72 0.52 -1.52 6.44
CA MET A 72 -0.34 -0.36 6.67
C MET A 72 -0.51 -0.10 8.16
N GLN A 73 -0.82 -1.16 8.92
CA GLN A 73 -0.98 -1.04 10.36
C GLN A 73 0.33 -0.63 11.05
N ASN A 74 1.50 -1.07 10.57
CA ASN A 74 2.79 -0.65 11.10
C ASN A 74 2.98 0.89 11.00
N VAL A 75 2.65 1.47 9.84
CA VAL A 75 2.73 2.92 9.63
C VAL A 75 1.70 3.66 10.50
N VAL A 76 0.45 3.21 10.51
CA VAL A 76 -0.62 3.82 11.31
C VAL A 76 -0.28 3.78 12.81
N SER A 77 0.24 2.65 13.30
CA SER A 77 0.69 2.52 14.69
C SER A 77 1.78 3.54 15.03
N ALA A 78 2.77 3.72 14.15
CA ALA A 78 3.83 4.71 14.36
C ALA A 78 3.27 6.14 14.45
N GLN A 79 2.37 6.51 13.54
CA GLN A 79 1.73 7.84 13.50
C GLN A 79 0.89 8.14 14.76
N HIS A 80 0.36 7.09 15.40
CA HIS A 80 -0.41 7.20 16.65
C HIS A 80 0.43 7.01 17.92
N GLY A 81 1.76 6.91 17.81
CA GLY A 81 2.64 6.72 18.97
C GLY A 81 2.50 5.34 19.65
N LEU A 82 2.01 4.35 18.91
CA LEU A 82 1.96 2.95 19.33
C LEU A 82 3.23 2.22 18.91
N THR A 83 3.42 1.01 19.45
CA THR A 83 4.51 0.13 19.03
C THR A 83 4.44 -0.12 17.53
N ALA A 84 5.56 0.14 16.85
CA ALA A 84 5.74 -0.06 15.43
C ALA A 84 7.21 -0.33 15.12
N THR A 85 7.45 -1.01 14.02
CA THR A 85 8.76 -1.31 13.48
C THR A 85 9.15 -0.23 12.47
N VAL A 86 9.56 0.94 12.97
CA VAL A 86 10.04 2.09 12.20
C VAL A 86 11.34 2.64 12.82
N ARG A 87 12.09 3.49 12.09
CA ARG A 87 13.32 4.11 12.58
C ARG A 87 13.41 5.57 12.16
N GLU A 88 13.50 6.47 13.13
CA GLU A 88 13.60 7.93 12.93
C GLU A 88 14.77 8.34 12.02
N GLY A 89 15.88 7.59 12.03
CA GLY A 89 17.05 7.84 11.18
C GLY A 89 17.08 7.07 9.85
N ASP A 90 16.08 6.25 9.57
CA ASP A 90 16.01 5.45 8.33
C ASP A 90 14.57 5.37 7.83
N LEU A 91 14.21 6.35 6.99
CA LEU A 91 12.88 6.48 6.40
C LEU A 91 12.51 5.34 5.43
N ARG A 92 13.43 4.43 5.12
CA ARG A 92 13.18 3.23 4.29
C ARG A 92 12.99 1.98 5.13
N TYR A 93 13.24 2.03 6.44
CA TYR A 93 12.97 0.94 7.35
C TYR A 93 11.47 0.87 7.67
N PRO A 94 10.84 -0.32 7.64
CA PRO A 94 11.45 -1.65 7.57
C PRO A 94 11.66 -2.23 6.17
N CYS A 95 11.23 -1.54 5.11
CA CYS A 95 11.22 -2.10 3.74
C CYS A 95 12.62 -2.44 3.19
N ASN A 96 13.68 -1.83 3.69
CA ASN A 96 15.06 -2.21 3.38
C ASN A 96 15.61 -3.40 4.20
N ALA A 97 14.77 -4.00 5.06
CA ALA A 97 15.14 -5.09 5.95
C ALA A 97 14.16 -6.28 5.91
N VAL A 98 13.06 -6.18 5.16
CA VAL A 98 12.15 -7.30 4.88
C VAL A 98 12.71 -8.18 3.75
N ASP A 99 12.17 -9.39 3.63
CA ASP A 99 12.48 -10.28 2.51
C ASP A 99 12.08 -9.64 1.16
N ALA A 100 12.81 -9.99 0.10
CA ALA A 100 12.52 -9.53 -1.26
C ALA A 100 11.14 -9.97 -1.75
N ASP A 101 10.58 -11.05 -1.20
CA ASP A 101 9.22 -11.50 -1.53
C ASP A 101 8.12 -10.54 -1.01
N TYR A 102 8.42 -9.60 -0.11
CA TYR A 102 7.45 -8.72 0.58
C TYR A 102 7.71 -7.23 0.38
N VAL A 103 8.78 -6.91 -0.34
CA VAL A 103 9.33 -5.57 -0.45
C VAL A 103 8.39 -4.64 -1.21
N ASP A 104 7.64 -5.17 -2.18
CA ASP A 104 6.64 -4.45 -2.96
C ASP A 104 5.51 -3.95 -2.07
N GLU A 105 4.89 -4.83 -1.27
CA GLU A 105 3.79 -4.44 -0.36
C GLU A 105 4.26 -3.44 0.69
N CYS A 106 5.50 -3.58 1.18
CA CYS A 106 6.07 -2.64 2.13
C CYS A 106 6.27 -1.26 1.51
N TYR A 107 6.99 -1.16 0.38
CA TYR A 107 7.25 0.14 -0.26
C TYR A 107 6.00 0.77 -0.83
N LEU A 108 4.98 -0.03 -1.20
CA LEU A 108 3.69 0.51 -1.59
C LEU A 108 3.06 1.31 -0.45
N LEU A 109 3.40 1.09 0.82
CA LEU A 109 2.84 1.78 1.99
C LEU A 109 3.84 2.73 2.69
N GLN A 110 5.13 2.61 2.40
CA GLN A 110 6.19 3.29 3.14
C GLN A 110 6.12 4.82 3.06
N THR A 111 5.64 5.39 1.95
CA THR A 111 5.63 6.86 1.79
C THR A 111 4.72 7.56 2.80
N SER A 112 3.76 6.85 3.39
CA SER A 112 2.90 7.39 4.44
C SER A 112 3.70 7.68 5.72
N TYR A 113 4.69 6.83 6.04
CA TYR A 113 5.63 7.10 7.13
C TYR A 113 6.61 8.21 6.75
N VAL A 114 7.16 8.16 5.52
CA VAL A 114 8.08 9.19 5.00
C VAL A 114 7.45 10.59 5.07
N LEU A 115 6.24 10.76 4.53
CA LEU A 115 5.52 12.03 4.52
C LEU A 115 5.25 12.50 5.94
N TRP A 116 4.83 11.61 6.85
CA TRP A 116 4.60 11.98 8.24
C TRP A 116 5.87 12.49 8.94
N GLN A 117 7.01 11.83 8.73
CA GLN A 117 8.29 12.24 9.31
C GLN A 117 8.86 13.52 8.70
N LEU A 118 8.44 13.87 7.49
CA LEU A 118 8.89 15.06 6.75
C LEU A 118 7.85 16.20 6.78
N ASP A 119 6.92 16.20 7.73
CA ASP A 119 5.87 17.21 7.86
C ASP A 119 5.08 17.45 6.55
N TYR A 120 4.89 16.37 5.79
CA TYR A 120 4.23 16.35 4.47
C TYR A 120 4.92 17.20 3.39
N ASP A 121 6.24 17.39 3.48
CA ASP A 121 7.05 17.88 2.37
C ASP A 121 7.15 16.82 1.27
N TYR A 122 6.25 16.92 0.27
CA TYR A 122 6.18 16.01 -0.85
C TYR A 122 7.46 15.99 -1.71
N ALA A 123 8.15 17.12 -1.86
CA ALA A 123 9.37 17.18 -2.65
C ALA A 123 10.50 16.42 -1.95
N ALA A 124 10.63 16.59 -0.63
CA ALA A 124 11.56 15.82 0.18
C ALA A 124 11.20 14.31 0.20
N ALA A 125 9.91 13.97 0.26
CA ALA A 125 9.47 12.57 0.20
C ALA A 125 9.80 11.90 -1.15
N PHE A 126 9.64 12.60 -2.28
CA PHE A 126 10.10 12.08 -3.57
C PHE A 126 11.63 11.90 -3.63
N ALA A 127 12.41 12.78 -2.99
CA ALA A 127 13.85 12.61 -2.88
C ALA A 127 14.23 11.33 -2.12
N VAL A 128 13.46 10.94 -1.09
CA VAL A 128 13.63 9.64 -0.42
C VAL A 128 13.34 8.48 -1.37
N CYS A 129 12.28 8.57 -2.19
CA CYS A 129 12.02 7.55 -3.22
C CYS A 129 13.20 7.43 -4.20
N ASP A 130 13.80 8.55 -4.60
CA ASP A 130 14.90 8.56 -5.57
C ASP A 130 16.15 7.81 -5.08
N GLU A 131 16.35 7.72 -3.77
CA GLU A 131 17.44 6.97 -3.13
C GLU A 131 17.18 5.47 -2.96
N ILE A 132 15.99 4.99 -3.32
CA ILE A 132 15.66 3.56 -3.31
C ILE A 132 16.23 2.89 -4.58
N GLU A 133 16.58 1.60 -4.47
CA GLU A 133 17.06 0.81 -5.60
C GLU A 133 16.06 0.80 -6.77
N ASP A 134 16.58 0.70 -8.00
CA ASP A 134 15.81 0.92 -9.23
C ASP A 134 14.52 0.10 -9.31
N ALA A 135 14.53 -1.15 -8.84
CA ALA A 135 13.37 -2.02 -8.87
C ALA A 135 12.20 -1.49 -8.02
N MET A 136 12.48 -0.89 -6.85
CA MET A 136 11.47 -0.44 -5.90
C MET A 136 11.13 1.04 -6.01
N ARG A 137 11.90 1.79 -6.80
CA ARG A 137 11.65 3.22 -7.02
C ARG A 137 10.27 3.47 -7.63
N SER A 138 9.86 2.68 -8.62
CA SER A 138 8.53 2.79 -9.22
C SER A 138 7.42 2.50 -8.21
N VAL A 139 7.60 1.50 -7.35
CA VAL A 139 6.64 1.18 -6.28
C VAL A 139 6.52 2.30 -5.26
N CYS A 140 7.64 2.93 -4.87
CA CYS A 140 7.63 4.11 -4.01
C CYS A 140 6.87 5.28 -4.64
N TYR A 141 7.03 5.51 -5.96
CA TYR A 141 6.26 6.53 -6.67
C TYR A 141 4.75 6.19 -6.73
N GLN A 142 4.38 4.91 -6.88
CA GLN A 142 2.98 4.49 -6.76
C GLN A 142 2.43 4.73 -5.34
N SER A 143 3.24 4.46 -4.30
CA SER A 143 2.90 4.78 -2.91
C SER A 143 2.65 6.29 -2.72
N MET A 144 3.52 7.15 -3.26
CA MET A 144 3.33 8.60 -3.27
C MET A 144 2.02 9.00 -3.94
N GLY A 145 1.71 8.37 -5.09
CA GLY A 145 0.46 8.57 -5.82
C GLY A 145 -0.78 8.30 -4.97
N ARG A 146 -0.80 7.16 -4.26
CA ARG A 146 -1.88 6.82 -3.33
C ARG A 146 -2.01 7.89 -2.25
N ASP A 147 -0.91 8.25 -1.59
CA ASP A 147 -0.95 9.18 -0.45
C ASP A 147 -1.37 10.59 -0.88
N ILE A 148 -0.92 11.03 -2.06
CA ILE A 148 -1.34 12.29 -2.67
C ILE A 148 -2.83 12.28 -2.98
N SER A 149 -3.33 11.21 -3.61
CA SER A 149 -4.75 11.05 -3.94
C SER A 149 -5.63 11.06 -2.69
N GLY A 150 -5.25 10.30 -1.65
CA GLY A 150 -5.97 10.30 -0.38
C GLY A 150 -5.97 11.68 0.30
N ALA A 151 -4.80 12.34 0.38
CA ALA A 151 -4.65 13.63 1.04
C ALA A 151 -5.35 14.79 0.30
N SER A 152 -5.45 14.73 -1.03
CA SER A 152 -6.18 15.73 -1.83
C SER A 152 -7.67 15.43 -1.97
N GLN A 153 -8.16 14.35 -1.35
CA GLN A 153 -9.51 13.83 -1.56
C GLN A 153 -9.81 13.60 -3.05
N ARG A 154 -8.80 13.15 -3.81
CA ARG A 154 -8.81 12.90 -5.26
C ARG A 154 -9.05 14.15 -6.11
N ASP A 155 -8.77 15.35 -5.59
CA ASP A 155 -8.78 16.55 -6.42
C ASP A 155 -7.73 16.41 -7.54
N VAL A 156 -8.20 16.45 -8.78
CA VAL A 156 -7.38 16.19 -9.98
C VAL A 156 -6.24 17.20 -10.10
N SER A 157 -6.52 18.47 -9.84
CA SER A 157 -5.51 19.53 -10.00
C SER A 157 -4.40 19.39 -8.97
N ASP A 158 -4.74 19.07 -7.73
CA ASP A 158 -3.80 18.80 -6.65
C ASP A 158 -2.97 17.54 -6.90
N VAL A 159 -3.61 16.45 -7.37
CA VAL A 159 -2.88 15.21 -7.72
C VAL A 159 -1.84 15.48 -8.79
N VAL A 160 -2.23 16.16 -9.87
CA VAL A 160 -1.33 16.50 -10.98
C VAL A 160 -0.19 17.40 -10.51
N ALA A 161 -0.51 18.44 -9.73
CA ALA A 161 0.48 19.37 -9.21
C ALA A 161 1.49 18.71 -8.27
N ARG A 162 1.03 17.85 -7.35
CA ARG A 162 1.92 17.18 -6.38
C ARG A 162 2.74 16.07 -7.02
N CYS A 163 2.17 15.25 -7.91
CA CYS A 163 2.95 14.26 -8.65
C CYS A 163 4.03 14.91 -9.55
N ALA A 164 3.84 16.17 -9.97
CA ALA A 164 4.84 16.90 -10.74
C ALA A 164 6.11 17.27 -9.94
N LEU A 165 6.07 17.19 -8.61
CA LEU A 165 7.23 17.41 -7.73
C LEU A 165 8.27 16.29 -7.81
N GLY A 166 7.86 15.08 -8.19
CA GLY A 166 8.75 13.95 -8.42
C GLY A 166 9.44 14.00 -9.79
N ARG A 167 10.37 13.06 -10.01
CA ARG A 167 11.08 12.93 -11.29
C ARG A 167 10.13 12.69 -12.45
N GLY A 168 10.44 13.34 -13.58
CA GLY A 168 9.60 13.27 -14.78
C GLY A 168 9.49 11.87 -15.39
N ASP A 169 10.52 11.04 -15.30
CA ASP A 169 10.56 9.68 -15.85
C ASP A 169 9.79 8.64 -15.03
N LEU A 170 9.46 8.96 -13.78
CA LEU A 170 8.68 8.11 -12.87
C LEU A 170 7.32 8.71 -12.51
N ARG A 171 7.00 9.88 -13.06
CA ARG A 171 5.76 10.60 -12.76
C ARG A 171 4.52 9.78 -13.07
N ASP A 172 4.57 8.96 -14.12
CA ASP A 172 3.45 8.10 -14.48
C ASP A 172 3.14 7.06 -13.40
N GLU A 173 4.14 6.59 -12.65
CA GLU A 173 3.94 5.70 -11.51
C GLU A 173 3.16 6.38 -10.38
N CYS A 174 3.38 7.69 -10.16
CA CYS A 174 2.57 8.47 -9.22
C CYS A 174 1.10 8.56 -9.68
N TYR A 175 0.86 8.76 -10.98
CA TYR A 175 -0.51 8.76 -11.50
C TYR A 175 -1.18 7.37 -11.42
N VAL A 176 -0.41 6.30 -11.65
CA VAL A 176 -0.87 4.91 -11.49
C VAL A 176 -1.34 4.67 -10.04
N GLY A 177 -0.52 5.08 -9.06
CA GLY A 177 -0.89 4.98 -7.64
C GLY A 177 -2.16 5.76 -7.30
N ALA A 178 -2.26 7.00 -7.78
CA ALA A 178 -3.42 7.85 -7.56
C ALA A 178 -4.71 7.30 -8.21
N ALA A 179 -4.60 6.75 -9.42
CA ALA A 179 -5.75 6.16 -10.11
C ALA A 179 -6.29 4.92 -9.39
N ARG A 180 -5.40 4.04 -8.91
CA ARG A 180 -5.80 2.86 -8.11
C ARG A 180 -6.48 3.28 -6.81
N ASP A 181 -5.89 4.24 -6.10
CA ASP A 181 -6.49 4.78 -4.87
C ASP A 181 -7.89 5.34 -5.12
N ALA A 182 -8.07 6.10 -6.21
CA ALA A 182 -9.36 6.69 -6.55
C ALA A 182 -10.46 5.64 -6.75
N VAL A 183 -10.17 4.56 -7.49
CA VAL A 183 -11.11 3.46 -7.75
C VAL A 183 -11.47 2.72 -6.46
N TYR A 184 -10.47 2.26 -5.71
CA TYR A 184 -10.72 1.43 -4.53
C TYR A 184 -11.36 2.21 -3.38
N THR A 185 -10.93 3.45 -3.14
CA THR A 185 -11.49 4.27 -2.05
C THR A 185 -12.92 4.70 -2.35
N ALA A 186 -13.27 4.95 -3.62
CA ALA A 186 -14.63 5.28 -4.00
C ALA A 186 -15.54 4.05 -4.12
N GLY A 187 -14.98 2.86 -4.31
CA GLY A 187 -15.74 1.68 -4.71
C GLY A 187 -16.42 1.85 -6.07
N ASP A 188 -15.83 2.65 -6.94
CA ASP A 188 -16.37 3.06 -8.24
C ASP A 188 -15.28 2.98 -9.31
N GLY A 189 -15.51 2.13 -10.32
CA GLY A 189 -14.57 1.90 -11.41
C GLY A 189 -14.27 3.15 -12.25
N ASP A 190 -15.20 4.11 -12.27
CA ASP A 190 -15.04 5.33 -13.05
C ASP A 190 -14.37 6.47 -12.26
N ALA A 191 -14.09 6.30 -10.97
CA ALA A 191 -13.60 7.35 -10.08
C ALA A 191 -12.26 7.97 -10.51
N ALA A 192 -11.41 7.21 -11.22
CA ALA A 192 -10.14 7.73 -11.74
C ALA A 192 -10.25 8.37 -13.13
N THR A 193 -11.39 8.30 -13.81
CA THR A 193 -11.57 8.85 -15.16
C THR A 193 -11.24 10.34 -15.25
N PRO A 194 -11.72 11.21 -14.33
CA PRO A 194 -11.39 12.64 -14.39
C PRO A 194 -9.88 12.92 -14.28
N LEU A 195 -9.17 12.14 -13.44
CA LEU A 195 -7.72 12.22 -13.34
C LEU A 195 -7.08 11.85 -14.68
N CYS A 196 -7.40 10.67 -15.22
CA CYS A 196 -6.77 10.18 -16.43
C CYS A 196 -7.02 11.08 -17.66
N GLU A 197 -8.21 11.66 -17.79
CA GLU A 197 -8.54 12.58 -18.88
C GLU A 197 -7.74 13.89 -18.82
N ALA A 198 -7.46 14.38 -17.61
CA ALA A 198 -6.65 15.59 -17.39
C ALA A 198 -5.16 15.39 -17.72
N LEU A 199 -4.68 14.15 -17.78
CA LEU A 199 -3.27 13.85 -18.07
C LEU A 199 -2.90 14.07 -19.56
N PRO A 200 -1.62 14.33 -19.86
CA PRO A 200 -1.11 14.31 -21.23
C PRO A 200 -1.35 12.96 -21.90
N ALA A 201 -1.44 12.95 -23.23
CA ALA A 201 -1.72 11.73 -24.00
C ALA A 201 -0.73 10.58 -23.73
N ALA A 202 0.53 10.91 -23.44
CA ALA A 202 1.56 9.92 -23.10
C ALA A 202 1.25 9.14 -21.81
N SER A 203 0.72 9.82 -20.78
CA SER A 203 0.39 9.22 -19.48
C SER A 203 -1.05 8.69 -19.40
N ARG A 204 -1.96 9.27 -20.19
CA ARG A 204 -3.40 8.94 -20.17
C ARG A 204 -3.68 7.46 -20.44
N GLY A 205 -3.01 6.88 -21.44
CA GLY A 205 -3.25 5.48 -21.82
C GLY A 205 -3.02 4.51 -20.67
N ARG A 206 -1.88 4.64 -19.99
CA ARG A 206 -1.54 3.80 -18.84
C ARG A 206 -2.47 4.03 -17.64
N CYS A 207 -2.85 5.29 -17.38
CA CYS A 207 -3.80 5.61 -16.32
C CYS A 207 -5.16 4.94 -16.54
N LEU A 208 -5.70 5.00 -17.77
CA LEU A 208 -6.98 4.37 -18.12
C LEU A 208 -6.92 2.84 -18.02
N GLU A 209 -5.84 2.23 -18.49
CA GLU A 209 -5.62 0.78 -18.34
C GLU A 209 -5.65 0.35 -16.88
N VAL A 210 -4.92 1.07 -16.01
CA VAL A 210 -4.89 0.77 -14.57
C VAL A 210 -6.24 1.00 -13.89
N ARG A 211 -6.98 2.04 -14.29
CA ARG A 211 -8.36 2.22 -13.85
C ARG A 211 -9.21 0.99 -14.20
N ASP A 212 -9.13 0.52 -15.44
CA ASP A 212 -9.93 -0.62 -15.91
C ASP A 212 -9.53 -1.93 -15.20
N GLU A 213 -8.23 -2.15 -14.98
CA GLU A 213 -7.71 -3.25 -14.16
C GLU A 213 -8.26 -3.21 -12.73
N ALA A 214 -8.28 -2.04 -12.10
CA ALA A 214 -8.79 -1.86 -10.74
C ALA A 214 -10.32 -2.04 -10.68
N ALA A 215 -11.05 -1.47 -11.66
CA ALA A 215 -12.50 -1.59 -11.77
C ALA A 215 -12.96 -3.04 -11.93
N ALA A 216 -12.19 -3.88 -12.62
CA ALA A 216 -12.46 -5.30 -12.77
C ALA A 216 -12.32 -6.11 -11.46
N ARG A 217 -11.89 -5.48 -10.36
CA ARG A 217 -11.68 -6.10 -9.03
C ARG A 217 -12.66 -5.62 -7.97
N LEU A 218 -13.54 -4.66 -8.29
CA LEU A 218 -14.63 -4.21 -7.41
C LEU A 218 -15.72 -5.28 -7.32
#